data_AF-A0A0D2LYM8-F1
#
_entry.id   AF-A0A0D2LYM8-F1
#
_cell.length_a   1.000
_cell.length_b   1.000
_cell.length_c   1.000
_cell.angle_alpha   90.00
_cell.angle_beta   90.00
_cell.angle_gamma   90.00
#
_symmetry.space_group_name_H-M   'P 1'
#
loop_
_entity.id
_entity.type
_entity.pdbx_description
1 polymer ?
#
loop_
_entity_poly.entity_id
_entity_poly.type
_entity_poly.pdbx_seq_one_letter_code
_entity_poly.pdbx_strand_id
1 'polypeptide(L)'
;MGGMAAQIPIKNDPAANQAALAKVRADKLREVKAGHDGTWVAHPELVKVALEIFNTHMPQPNQLYVRREDVRVTAADLLSTRGLAQGFRESDIRLNMNIALAYMESWLRGVGCVPIHNLMEDAATAEISRSQLWQWVRHGARTLEGREVTAEWAVALLNEETEKFRAQLGDSKFHASKFDLARKLLAGTIQGKEYSDFLTTLCYVVASSKRRQQQQQEQGQQQQQQQQQQQQQQQQQQQQASNSILDIQSPGITSRM
;
A
#
# COMPACT_ATOMS: atom_id res chain seq x y z
N MET A 1 15.63 17.53 -12.39
CA MET A 1 15.29 17.05 -11.03
C MET A 1 16.06 15.78 -10.70
N GLY A 2 16.63 15.68 -9.50
CA GLY A 2 17.25 14.49 -8.92
C GLY A 2 16.22 13.56 -8.27
N GLY A 3 16.69 12.54 -7.54
CA GLY A 3 15.86 11.47 -7.01
C GLY A 3 15.29 11.74 -5.61
N MET A 4 14.55 10.74 -5.11
CA MET A 4 13.92 10.75 -3.79
C MET A 4 14.92 10.39 -2.67
N ALA A 5 14.86 11.12 -1.55
CA ALA A 5 15.35 10.66 -0.25
C ALA A 5 14.15 10.34 0.66
N ALA A 6 13.89 9.05 0.86
CA ALA A 6 12.71 8.55 1.56
C ALA A 6 12.90 8.40 3.08
N GLN A 7 14.07 8.76 3.62
CA GLN A 7 14.40 8.51 5.03
C GLN A 7 13.47 9.25 5.99
N ILE A 8 12.99 8.52 6.99
CA ILE A 8 12.28 9.05 8.14
C ILE A 8 13.30 9.19 9.28
N PRO A 9 13.45 10.38 9.89
CA PRO A 9 14.36 10.60 11.00
C PRO A 9 14.14 9.63 12.17
N ILE A 10 15.23 9.03 12.65
CA ILE A 10 15.21 8.00 13.69
C ILE A 10 15.48 8.65 15.05
N LYS A 11 14.41 9.03 15.76
CA LYS A 11 14.53 9.85 16.99
C LYS A 11 15.14 9.10 18.18
N ASN A 12 14.99 7.78 18.22
CA ASN A 12 15.42 6.91 19.31
C ASN A 12 16.81 6.31 19.11
N ASP A 13 17.46 6.55 17.96
CA ASP A 13 18.81 6.08 17.67
C ASP A 13 19.61 7.17 16.93
N PRO A 14 20.34 8.03 17.68
CA PRO A 14 21.10 9.13 17.10
C PRO A 14 22.18 8.67 16.12
N ALA A 15 22.80 7.50 16.34
CA ALA A 15 23.86 6.99 15.49
C ALA A 15 23.31 6.51 14.14
N ALA A 16 22.22 5.73 14.17
CA ALA A 16 21.53 5.30 12.95
C ALA A 16 20.97 6.50 12.18
N ASN A 17 20.40 7.49 12.88
CA ASN A 17 19.90 8.71 12.26
C ASN A 17 21.02 9.50 11.57
N GLN A 18 22.18 9.65 12.22
CA GLN A 18 23.32 10.37 11.65
C GLN A 18 23.85 9.66 10.40
N ALA A 19 23.94 8.33 10.43
CA ALA A 19 24.34 7.53 9.26
C ALA A 19 23.35 7.69 8.09
N ALA A 20 22.05 7.63 8.36
CA ALA A 20 21.01 7.85 7.35
C ALA A 20 21.11 9.26 6.74
N LEU A 21 21.24 10.29 7.56
CA LEU A 21 21.38 11.67 7.09
C LEU A 21 22.69 11.91 6.34
N ALA A 22 23.78 11.25 6.71
CA ALA A 22 25.04 11.33 5.96
C ALA A 22 24.88 10.75 4.54
N LYS A 23 24.14 9.64 4.40
CA LYS A 23 23.81 9.08 3.09
C LYS A 23 22.96 10.04 2.25
N VAL A 24 21.92 10.65 2.84
CA VAL A 24 21.11 11.68 2.16
C VAL A 24 22.00 12.81 1.67
N ARG A 25 22.91 13.32 2.51
CA ARG A 25 23.84 14.38 2.10
C ARG A 25 24.71 13.97 0.91
N ALA A 26 25.32 12.79 0.98
CA ALA A 26 26.17 12.29 -0.09
C ALA A 26 25.39 12.12 -1.41
N ASP A 27 24.15 11.63 -1.34
CA ASP A 27 23.29 11.47 -2.51
C ASP A 27 22.91 12.83 -3.12
N LYS A 28 22.47 13.79 -2.31
CA LYS A 28 22.08 15.13 -2.80
C LYS A 28 23.28 15.91 -3.36
N LEU A 29 24.45 15.75 -2.76
CA LEU A 29 25.70 16.32 -3.26
C LEU A 29 26.07 15.74 -4.63
N ARG A 30 25.86 14.43 -4.82
CA ARG A 30 26.08 13.77 -6.11
C ARG A 30 25.14 14.33 -7.18
N GLU A 31 23.87 14.51 -6.84
CA GLU A 31 22.85 15.04 -7.75
C GLU A 31 23.17 16.47 -8.21
N VAL A 32 23.39 17.40 -7.27
CA VAL A 32 23.66 18.81 -7.62
C VAL A 32 24.93 18.94 -8.46
N LYS A 33 25.97 18.17 -8.13
CA LYS A 33 27.22 18.11 -8.92
C LYS A 33 27.04 17.48 -10.29
N ALA A 34 26.06 16.59 -10.46
CA ALA A 34 25.76 15.98 -11.75
C ALA A 34 25.01 16.93 -12.70
N GLY A 35 24.47 18.05 -12.19
CA GLY A 35 23.74 19.04 -12.97
C GLY A 35 22.26 19.16 -12.65
N HIS A 36 21.74 18.44 -11.64
CA HIS A 36 20.30 18.50 -11.34
C HIS A 36 19.90 19.85 -10.72
N ASP A 37 18.78 20.42 -11.19
CA ASP A 37 18.27 21.74 -10.74
C ASP A 37 17.49 21.72 -9.40
N GLY A 38 17.32 20.54 -8.82
CA GLY A 38 16.52 20.34 -7.62
C GLY A 38 16.40 18.86 -7.29
N THR A 39 15.84 18.52 -6.14
CA THR A 39 15.77 17.15 -5.61
C THR A 39 14.48 16.88 -4.84
N TRP A 40 14.18 15.62 -4.53
CA TRP A 40 13.00 15.20 -3.77
C TRP A 40 13.37 14.66 -2.38
N VAL A 41 12.51 14.94 -1.41
CA VAL A 41 12.54 14.40 -0.05
C VAL A 41 11.13 13.96 0.37
N ALA A 42 11.00 12.89 1.15
CA ALA A 42 9.70 12.38 1.60
C ALA A 42 9.29 12.89 2.98
N HIS A 43 10.20 13.52 3.73
CA HIS A 43 9.96 13.97 5.10
C HIS A 43 10.39 15.44 5.30
N PRO A 44 9.59 16.29 5.99
CA PRO A 44 9.91 17.71 6.18
C PRO A 44 11.27 17.98 6.82
N GLU A 45 11.71 17.15 7.77
CA GLU A 45 13.02 17.32 8.43
C GLU A 45 14.21 17.18 7.47
N LEU A 46 14.05 16.53 6.32
CA LEU A 46 15.09 16.43 5.30
C LEU A 46 15.19 17.68 4.41
N VAL A 47 14.19 18.57 4.43
CA VAL A 47 14.17 19.78 3.59
C VAL A 47 15.38 20.65 3.88
N LYS A 48 15.71 20.88 5.16
CA LYS A 48 16.87 21.69 5.55
C LYS A 48 18.18 21.11 5.01
N VAL A 49 18.34 19.78 5.07
CA VAL A 49 19.54 19.08 4.60
C VAL A 49 19.68 19.20 3.09
N ALA A 50 18.59 19.00 2.34
CA ALA A 50 18.60 19.16 0.89
C ALA A 50 18.87 20.60 0.47
N LEU A 51 18.21 21.58 1.12
CA LEU A 51 18.40 23.00 0.83
C LEU A 51 19.83 23.48 1.11
N GLU A 52 20.45 23.05 2.21
CA GLU A 52 21.83 23.41 2.54
C GLU A 52 22.79 23.01 1.40
N ILE A 53 22.65 21.80 0.89
CA ILE A 53 23.49 21.28 -0.19
C ILE A 53 23.23 22.04 -1.50
N PHE A 54 21.96 22.19 -1.88
CA PHE A 54 21.62 22.87 -3.12
C PHE A 54 21.97 24.35 -3.08
N ASN A 55 21.72 25.08 -1.98
CA ASN A 55 22.14 26.48 -1.87
C ASN A 55 23.67 26.66 -1.94
N THR A 56 24.43 25.68 -1.44
CA THR A 56 25.90 25.73 -1.46
C THR A 56 26.46 25.49 -2.87
N HIS A 57 25.89 24.52 -3.60
CA HIS A 57 26.44 24.05 -4.88
C HIS A 57 25.68 24.57 -6.12
N MET A 58 24.49 25.13 -5.92
CA MET A 58 23.60 25.72 -6.91
C MET A 58 23.09 27.09 -6.40
N PRO A 59 23.93 28.13 -6.39
CA PRO A 59 23.53 29.45 -5.92
C PRO A 59 22.55 30.18 -6.87
N GLN A 60 22.45 29.70 -8.12
CA GLN A 60 21.51 30.21 -9.12
C GLN A 60 20.15 29.52 -8.97
N PRO A 61 19.06 30.09 -9.52
CA PRO A 61 17.73 29.47 -9.44
C PRO A 61 17.64 28.06 -10.05
N ASN A 62 18.55 27.71 -10.97
CA ASN A 62 18.67 26.41 -11.60
C ASN A 62 20.09 26.25 -12.21
N GLN A 63 20.38 25.08 -12.79
CA GLN A 63 21.63 24.72 -13.47
C GLN A 63 21.42 24.41 -14.96
N LEU A 64 20.43 25.03 -15.64
CA LEU A 64 20.18 24.78 -17.07
C LEU A 64 21.38 25.11 -17.98
N TYR A 65 22.35 25.88 -17.48
CA TYR A 65 23.62 26.15 -18.16
C TYR A 65 24.61 24.98 -18.11
N VAL A 66 24.41 24.00 -17.22
CA VAL A 66 25.22 22.77 -17.12
C VAL A 66 24.70 21.74 -18.11
N ARG A 67 25.19 21.81 -19.36
CA ARG A 67 24.67 21.00 -20.49
C ARG A 67 25.13 19.54 -20.53
N ARG A 68 26.15 19.19 -19.74
CA ARG A 68 26.77 17.85 -19.72
C ARG A 68 27.20 17.32 -21.10
N GLU A 69 27.74 18.20 -21.94
CA GLU A 69 28.27 17.85 -23.28
C GLU A 69 29.48 16.89 -23.21
N ASP A 70 30.07 16.73 -22.01
CA ASP A 70 31.08 15.73 -21.68
C ASP A 70 30.54 14.29 -21.68
N VAL A 71 29.24 14.09 -21.51
CA VAL A 71 28.62 12.77 -21.37
C VAL A 71 28.05 12.29 -22.69
N ARG A 72 28.42 11.08 -23.10
CA ARG A 72 27.83 10.38 -24.24
C ARG A 72 27.21 9.08 -23.76
N VAL A 73 25.88 9.01 -23.77
CA VAL A 73 25.12 7.82 -23.36
C VAL A 73 24.64 7.07 -24.60
N THR A 74 24.91 5.77 -24.66
CA THR A 74 24.42 4.87 -25.71
C THR A 74 23.23 4.05 -25.21
N ALA A 75 22.47 3.44 -26.13
CA ALA A 75 21.41 2.50 -25.77
C ALA A 75 21.95 1.29 -24.97
N ALA A 76 23.17 0.85 -25.25
CA ALA A 76 23.82 -0.24 -24.53
C ALA A 76 24.13 0.14 -23.06
N ASP A 77 24.48 1.40 -22.80
CA ASP A 77 24.73 1.88 -21.44
C ASP A 77 23.44 1.83 -20.60
N LEU A 78 22.29 2.15 -21.19
CA LEU A 78 20.98 2.13 -20.54
C LEU A 78 20.45 0.71 -20.25
N LEU A 79 20.82 -0.27 -21.07
CA LEU A 79 20.38 -1.68 -20.95
C LEU A 79 21.40 -2.57 -20.23
N SER A 80 22.57 -2.03 -19.90
CA SER A 80 23.65 -2.78 -19.29
C SER A 80 23.27 -3.23 -17.88
N THR A 81 23.33 -4.54 -17.64
CA THR A 81 23.24 -5.14 -16.30
C THR A 81 24.60 -5.24 -15.59
N ARG A 82 25.67 -4.74 -16.23
CA ARG A 82 27.01 -4.71 -15.62
C ARG A 82 26.99 -3.84 -14.37
N GLY A 83 27.55 -4.36 -13.27
CA GLY A 83 27.55 -3.69 -11.97
C GLY A 83 26.37 -4.06 -11.07
N LEU A 84 25.34 -4.76 -11.58
CA LEU A 84 24.24 -5.30 -10.77
C LEU A 84 24.56 -6.67 -10.13
N ALA A 85 25.66 -7.31 -10.53
CA ALA A 85 26.01 -8.69 -10.18
C ALA A 85 26.62 -8.83 -8.77
N GLN A 86 25.92 -8.40 -7.72
CA GLN A 86 26.31 -8.70 -6.33
C GLN A 86 25.66 -9.98 -5.79
N GLY A 87 24.81 -10.63 -6.59
CA GLY A 87 23.95 -11.72 -6.15
C GLY A 87 22.92 -11.24 -5.11
N PHE A 88 22.18 -12.18 -4.54
CA PHE A 88 21.21 -11.92 -3.48
C PHE A 88 21.18 -13.13 -2.53
N ARG A 89 20.73 -12.91 -1.29
CA ARG A 89 20.60 -13.92 -0.24
C ARG A 89 19.13 -14.15 0.08
N GLU A 90 18.85 -15.17 0.88
CA GLU A 90 17.50 -15.38 1.44
C GLU A 90 16.97 -14.14 2.19
N SER A 91 17.85 -13.39 2.87
CA SER A 91 17.47 -12.15 3.57
C SER A 91 16.87 -11.10 2.64
N ASP A 92 17.34 -11.02 1.39
CA ASP A 92 16.84 -10.05 0.39
C ASP A 92 15.46 -10.47 -0.12
N ILE A 93 15.24 -11.78 -0.30
CA ILE A 93 13.92 -12.36 -0.62
C ILE A 93 12.91 -12.02 0.49
N ARG A 94 13.29 -12.27 1.75
CA ARG A 94 12.44 -11.99 2.91
C ARG A 94 12.16 -10.50 3.06
N LEU A 95 13.15 -9.64 2.84
CA LEU A 95 12.97 -8.19 2.87
C LEU A 95 11.94 -7.73 1.84
N ASN A 96 12.06 -8.19 0.58
CA ASN A 96 11.10 -7.86 -0.46
C ASN A 96 9.68 -8.37 -0.13
N MET A 97 9.56 -9.59 0.43
CA MET A 97 8.26 -10.11 0.86
C MET A 97 7.66 -9.28 1.99
N ASN A 98 8.48 -8.91 2.97
CA ASN A 98 8.06 -8.10 4.12
C ASN A 98 7.55 -6.73 3.66
N ILE A 99 8.31 -6.03 2.81
CA ILE A 99 7.94 -4.71 2.25
C ILE A 99 6.65 -4.83 1.42
N ALA A 100 6.60 -5.79 0.49
CA ALA A 100 5.43 -5.97 -0.37
C ALA A 100 4.17 -6.29 0.45
N LEU A 101 4.26 -7.18 1.44
CA LEU A 101 3.14 -7.50 2.35
C LEU A 101 2.67 -6.27 3.13
N ALA A 102 3.58 -5.58 3.81
CA ALA A 102 3.25 -4.42 4.63
C ALA A 102 2.62 -3.30 3.80
N TYR A 103 3.19 -3.01 2.63
CA TYR A 103 2.66 -1.99 1.74
C TYR A 103 1.29 -2.38 1.16
N MET A 104 1.15 -3.60 0.62
CA MET A 104 -0.11 -4.08 0.06
C MET A 104 -1.23 -4.10 1.09
N GLU A 105 -0.94 -4.54 2.31
CA GLU A 105 -1.90 -4.50 3.42
C GLU A 105 -2.39 -3.07 3.69
N SER A 106 -1.46 -2.13 3.80
CA SER A 106 -1.77 -0.73 4.06
C SER A 106 -2.56 -0.09 2.91
N TRP A 107 -2.17 -0.38 1.68
CA TRP A 107 -2.87 0.10 0.48
C TRP A 107 -4.31 -0.44 0.43
N LEU A 108 -4.51 -1.71 0.76
CA LEU A 108 -5.84 -2.35 0.86
C LEU A 108 -6.72 -1.75 1.98
N ARG A 109 -6.11 -1.08 2.96
CA ARG A 109 -6.81 -0.25 3.96
C ARG A 109 -7.03 1.20 3.52
N GLY A 110 -6.54 1.59 2.34
CA GLY A 110 -6.68 2.95 1.80
C GLY A 110 -5.52 3.88 2.15
N VAL A 111 -4.39 3.38 2.63
CA VAL A 111 -3.20 4.18 2.99
C VAL A 111 -2.04 3.83 2.07
N GLY A 112 -1.72 4.72 1.13
CA GLY A 112 -0.70 4.49 0.08
C GLY A 112 0.69 5.09 0.35
N CYS A 113 0.87 5.79 1.47
CA CYS A 113 2.15 6.36 1.91
C CYS A 113 2.47 5.78 3.28
N VAL A 114 3.47 4.91 3.37
CA VAL A 114 3.59 3.95 4.48
C VAL A 114 5.00 3.98 5.07
N PRO A 115 5.17 4.24 6.37
CA PRO A 115 6.46 4.09 7.02
C PRO A 115 6.81 2.60 7.17
N ILE A 116 7.86 2.15 6.48
CA ILE A 116 8.38 0.77 6.55
C ILE A 116 9.90 0.87 6.73
N HIS A 117 10.45 0.22 7.76
CA HIS A 117 11.90 0.22 8.06
C HIS A 117 12.55 1.61 8.09
N ASN A 118 11.86 2.61 8.65
CA ASN A 118 12.26 4.03 8.69
C ASN A 118 12.39 4.70 7.31
N LEU A 119 11.72 4.16 6.30
CA LEU A 119 11.57 4.75 4.97
C LEU A 119 10.09 5.03 4.72
N MET A 120 9.80 6.15 4.05
CA MET A 120 8.46 6.47 3.60
C MET A 120 8.23 5.83 2.24
N GLU A 121 7.58 4.67 2.24
CA GLU A 121 7.38 3.85 1.06
C GLU A 121 6.08 4.18 0.32
N ASP A 122 6.15 4.07 -0.99
CA ASP A 122 5.03 4.19 -1.91
C ASP A 122 4.85 2.90 -2.74
N ALA A 123 3.98 2.95 -3.74
CA ALA A 123 3.65 1.78 -4.55
C ALA A 123 4.86 1.26 -5.32
N ALA A 124 5.77 2.13 -5.76
CA ALA A 124 6.93 1.73 -6.55
C ALA A 124 7.86 0.81 -5.75
N THR A 125 7.98 1.00 -4.44
CA THR A 125 8.77 0.11 -3.57
C THR A 125 8.16 -1.29 -3.51
N ALA A 126 6.84 -1.40 -3.40
CA ALA A 126 6.16 -2.68 -3.46
C ALA A 126 6.21 -3.31 -4.86
N GLU A 127 6.15 -2.49 -5.92
CA GLU A 127 6.31 -2.94 -7.32
C GLU A 127 7.67 -3.59 -7.53
N ILE A 128 8.77 -2.91 -7.19
CA ILE A 128 10.11 -3.48 -7.38
C ILE A 128 10.31 -4.73 -6.52
N SER A 129 9.79 -4.73 -5.28
CA SER A 129 9.85 -5.88 -4.38
C SER A 129 9.16 -7.11 -5.00
N ARG A 130 7.91 -6.99 -5.47
CA ARG A 130 7.21 -8.11 -6.11
C ARG A 130 7.82 -8.49 -7.47
N SER A 131 8.36 -7.53 -8.22
CA SER A 131 9.00 -7.74 -9.52
C SER A 131 10.23 -8.62 -9.37
N GLN A 132 11.08 -8.32 -8.39
CA GLN A 132 12.29 -9.10 -8.11
C GLN A 132 11.95 -10.52 -7.65
N LEU A 133 10.98 -10.68 -6.74
CA LEU A 133 10.50 -11.99 -6.32
C LEU A 133 9.99 -12.82 -7.50
N TRP A 134 9.16 -12.23 -8.36
CA TRP A 134 8.66 -12.88 -9.57
C TRP A 134 9.81 -13.25 -10.51
N GLN A 135 10.76 -12.34 -10.76
CA GLN A 135 11.87 -12.58 -11.68
C GLN A 135 12.78 -13.69 -11.17
N TRP A 136 13.09 -13.73 -9.88
CA TRP A 136 13.91 -14.77 -9.28
C TRP A 136 13.26 -16.16 -9.39
N VAL A 137 11.95 -16.28 -9.14
CA VAL A 137 11.22 -17.53 -9.33
C VAL A 137 11.11 -17.91 -10.81
N ARG A 138 10.74 -16.96 -11.67
CA ARG A 138 10.54 -17.18 -13.12
C ARG A 138 11.77 -17.75 -13.80
N HIS A 139 12.95 -17.27 -13.41
CA HIS A 139 14.21 -17.61 -14.05
C HIS A 139 15.05 -18.61 -13.24
N GLY A 140 14.52 -19.19 -12.16
CA GLY A 140 15.27 -20.13 -11.32
C GLY A 140 16.58 -19.52 -10.80
N ALA A 141 16.52 -18.24 -10.40
CA ALA A 141 17.70 -17.53 -9.92
C ALA A 141 18.26 -18.23 -8.66
N ARG A 142 19.58 -18.18 -8.49
CA ARG A 142 20.24 -18.79 -7.33
C ARG A 142 20.70 -17.72 -6.36
N THR A 143 20.48 -17.97 -5.08
CA THR A 143 21.06 -17.14 -4.02
C THR A 143 22.59 -17.31 -4.01
N LEU A 144 23.28 -16.45 -3.27
CA LEU A 144 24.72 -16.56 -3.04
C LEU A 144 25.12 -17.88 -2.37
N GLU A 145 24.21 -18.50 -1.62
CA GLU A 145 24.38 -19.81 -1.01
C GLU A 145 24.12 -20.97 -2.00
N GLY A 146 23.79 -20.67 -3.26
CA GLY A 146 23.56 -21.64 -4.34
C GLY A 146 22.15 -22.24 -4.39
N ARG A 147 21.26 -21.83 -3.47
CA ARG A 147 19.88 -22.30 -3.43
C ARG A 147 19.06 -21.66 -4.56
N GLU A 148 18.39 -22.49 -5.34
CA GLU A 148 17.48 -22.02 -6.38
C GLU A 148 16.18 -21.50 -5.79
N VAL A 149 15.70 -20.37 -6.31
CA VAL A 149 14.42 -19.78 -5.91
C VAL A 149 13.28 -20.45 -6.66
N THR A 150 12.62 -21.42 -6.03
CA THR A 150 11.42 -22.09 -6.59
C THR A 150 10.12 -21.45 -6.09
N ALA A 151 9.01 -21.70 -6.78
CA ALA A 151 7.69 -21.22 -6.39
C ALA A 151 7.27 -21.76 -5.01
N GLU A 152 7.55 -23.04 -4.74
CA GLU A 152 7.23 -23.70 -3.46
C GLU A 152 7.99 -23.04 -2.31
N TRP A 153 9.28 -22.76 -2.52
CA TRP A 153 10.08 -22.10 -1.51
C TRP A 153 9.65 -20.65 -1.29
N ALA A 154 9.38 -19.90 -2.37
CA ALA A 154 8.88 -18.53 -2.26
C ALA A 154 7.54 -18.45 -1.50
N VAL A 155 6.61 -19.38 -1.74
CA VAL A 155 5.34 -19.46 -0.99
C VAL A 155 5.56 -19.84 0.46
N ALA A 156 6.50 -20.75 0.77
CA ALA A 156 6.85 -21.09 2.14
C ALA A 156 7.38 -19.87 2.91
N LEU A 157 8.35 -19.16 2.33
CA LEU A 157 8.89 -17.92 2.90
C LEU A 157 7.80 -16.85 3.09
N LEU A 158 6.89 -16.71 2.12
CA LEU A 158 5.79 -15.75 2.21
C LEU A 158 4.86 -16.06 3.41
N ASN A 159 4.58 -17.34 3.66
CA ASN A 159 3.79 -17.74 4.82
C ASN A 159 4.53 -17.42 6.13
N GLU A 160 5.83 -17.72 6.21
CA GLU A 160 6.65 -17.38 7.38
C GLU A 160 6.70 -15.87 7.66
N GLU A 161 6.89 -15.03 6.62
CA GLU A 161 6.86 -13.57 6.78
C GLU A 161 5.47 -13.07 7.20
N THR A 162 4.40 -13.72 6.73
CA THR A 162 3.03 -13.39 7.17
C THR A 162 2.81 -13.73 8.64
N GLU A 163 3.31 -14.89 9.10
CA GLU A 163 3.23 -15.28 10.51
C GLU A 163 4.02 -14.35 11.43
N LYS A 164 5.12 -13.75 10.96
CA LYS A 164 5.82 -12.69 11.71
C LYS A 164 4.93 -11.48 11.96
N PHE A 165 4.17 -11.02 10.95
CA PHE A 165 3.19 -9.95 11.14
C PHE A 165 2.08 -10.35 12.10
N ARG A 166 1.59 -11.60 12.02
CA ARG A 166 0.60 -12.13 12.96
C ARG A 166 1.11 -12.12 14.39
N ALA A 167 2.34 -12.60 14.62
CA ALA A 167 2.97 -12.60 15.94
C ALA A 167 3.17 -11.18 16.50
N GLN A 168 3.53 -10.22 15.65
CA GLN A 168 3.71 -8.81 16.06
C GLN A 168 2.39 -8.12 16.42
N LEU A 169 1.31 -8.41 15.69
CA LEU A 169 0.00 -7.77 15.88
C LEU A 169 -0.88 -8.48 16.92
N GLY A 170 -0.69 -9.79 17.09
CA GLY A 170 -1.61 -10.69 17.77
C GLY A 170 -2.81 -11.05 16.89
N ASP A 171 -3.40 -12.24 17.15
CA ASP A 171 -4.42 -12.86 16.30
C ASP A 171 -5.62 -11.96 15.99
N SER A 172 -6.17 -11.30 17.01
CA SER A 172 -7.35 -10.45 16.83
C SER A 172 -7.10 -9.29 15.85
N LYS A 173 -5.97 -8.58 16.02
CA LYS A 173 -5.61 -7.47 15.12
C LYS A 173 -5.22 -7.96 13.74
N PHE A 174 -4.52 -9.09 13.65
CA PHE A 174 -4.15 -9.69 12.39
C PHE A 174 -5.37 -10.07 11.56
N HIS A 175 -6.37 -10.76 12.14
CA HIS A 175 -7.59 -11.12 11.40
C HIS A 175 -8.45 -9.93 11.01
N ALA A 176 -8.39 -8.82 11.75
CA ALA A 176 -9.04 -7.56 11.38
C ALA A 176 -8.29 -6.78 10.27
N SER A 177 -6.99 -7.06 10.09
CA SER A 177 -6.13 -6.43 9.08
C SER A 177 -6.43 -6.91 7.65
N LYS A 178 -5.61 -6.52 6.68
CA LYS A 178 -5.66 -7.04 5.29
C LYS A 178 -4.51 -7.99 4.95
N PHE A 179 -3.72 -8.46 5.91
CA PHE A 179 -2.55 -9.31 5.65
C PHE A 179 -2.91 -10.62 4.94
N ASP A 180 -4.00 -11.30 5.33
CA ASP A 180 -4.46 -12.51 4.63
C ASP A 180 -4.75 -12.26 3.15
N LEU A 181 -5.32 -11.10 2.85
CA LEU A 181 -5.66 -10.71 1.49
C LEU A 181 -4.41 -10.31 0.70
N ALA A 182 -3.52 -9.52 1.31
CA ALA A 182 -2.24 -9.13 0.73
C ALA A 182 -1.40 -10.37 0.40
N ARG A 183 -1.30 -11.33 1.33
CA ARG A 183 -0.63 -12.61 1.13
C ARG A 183 -1.21 -13.38 -0.05
N LYS A 184 -2.55 -13.51 -0.12
CA LYS A 184 -3.22 -14.22 -1.22
C LYS A 184 -2.89 -13.59 -2.58
N LEU A 185 -2.92 -12.26 -2.68
CA LEU A 185 -2.62 -11.54 -3.92
C LEU A 185 -1.13 -11.65 -4.30
N LEU A 186 -0.24 -11.50 -3.32
CA LEU A 186 1.20 -11.62 -3.54
C LEU A 186 1.58 -13.04 -3.95
N ALA A 187 1.03 -14.07 -3.30
CA ALA A 187 1.23 -15.48 -3.64
C ALA A 187 0.85 -15.79 -5.10
N GLY A 188 -0.21 -15.18 -5.62
CA GLY A 188 -0.61 -15.34 -7.03
C GLY A 188 0.41 -14.73 -8.01
N THR A 189 1.16 -13.72 -7.57
CA THR A 189 2.18 -13.07 -8.40
C THR A 189 3.51 -13.82 -8.31
N ILE A 190 4.02 -14.11 -7.12
CA ILE A 190 5.41 -14.56 -6.95
C ILE A 190 5.68 -16.01 -7.41
N GLN A 191 4.70 -16.71 -7.96
CA GLN A 191 4.88 -18.07 -8.51
C GLN A 191 5.58 -18.11 -9.88
N GLY A 192 5.91 -16.96 -10.49
CA GLY A 192 6.68 -16.91 -11.74
C GLY A 192 5.91 -17.34 -12.99
N LYS A 193 4.57 -17.34 -12.95
CA LYS A 193 3.71 -17.69 -14.11
C LYS A 193 3.28 -16.45 -14.87
N GLU A 194 2.23 -15.80 -14.38
CA GLU A 194 1.72 -14.54 -14.91
C GLU A 194 2.26 -13.37 -14.08
N TYR A 195 2.39 -12.21 -14.71
CA TYR A 195 2.80 -10.98 -14.05
C TYR A 195 1.81 -9.88 -14.39
N SER A 196 1.13 -9.34 -13.37
CA SER A 196 0.30 -8.16 -13.55
C SER A 196 1.17 -6.93 -13.79
N ASP A 197 0.81 -6.09 -14.75
CA ASP A 197 1.51 -4.84 -15.05
C ASP A 197 1.62 -3.94 -13.81
N PHE A 198 0.55 -3.86 -13.02
CA PHE A 198 0.48 -3.03 -11.81
C PHE A 198 -0.10 -3.79 -10.61
N LEU A 199 0.53 -3.62 -9.45
CA LEU A 199 0.06 -4.09 -8.14
C LEU A 199 -1.25 -3.38 -7.77
N THR A 200 -1.39 -2.12 -8.20
CA THR A 200 -2.56 -1.30 -7.88
C THR A 200 -3.81 -1.87 -8.55
N THR A 201 -3.70 -2.37 -9.79
CA THR A 201 -4.80 -3.09 -10.45
C THR A 201 -5.19 -4.35 -9.69
N LEU A 202 -4.21 -5.14 -9.23
CA LEU A 202 -4.46 -6.34 -8.42
C LEU A 202 -5.24 -6.02 -7.14
N CYS A 203 -4.80 -4.98 -6.42
CA CYS A 203 -5.46 -4.57 -5.18
C CYS A 203 -6.81 -3.89 -5.42
N TYR A 204 -6.94 -3.08 -6.49
CA TYR A 204 -8.15 -2.30 -6.78
C TYR A 204 -9.34 -3.17 -7.17
N VAL A 205 -9.14 -4.22 -7.97
CA VAL A 205 -10.23 -5.14 -8.37
C VAL A 205 -10.89 -5.77 -7.14
N VAL A 206 -10.09 -6.15 -6.15
CA VAL A 206 -10.59 -6.74 -4.91
C VAL A 206 -11.23 -5.70 -4.00
N ALA A 207 -10.60 -4.53 -3.83
CA ALA A 207 -11.13 -3.45 -3.00
C ALA A 207 -12.49 -2.93 -3.54
N SER A 208 -12.60 -2.72 -4.85
CA SER A 208 -13.83 -2.26 -5.51
C SER A 208 -14.95 -3.30 -5.47
N SER A 209 -14.64 -4.59 -5.60
CA SER A 209 -15.63 -5.66 -5.54
C SER A 209 -16.25 -5.80 -4.16
N LYS A 210 -15.45 -5.69 -3.09
CA LYS A 210 -15.96 -5.67 -1.71
C LYS A 210 -16.84 -4.44 -1.44
N ARG A 211 -16.42 -3.26 -1.91
CA ARG A 211 -17.19 -2.03 -1.74
C ARG A 211 -18.57 -2.11 -2.41
N ARG A 212 -18.64 -2.69 -3.62
CA ARG A 212 -19.90 -2.94 -4.32
C ARG A 212 -20.81 -3.90 -3.55
N GLN A 213 -20.27 -5.01 -3.04
CA GLN A 213 -21.05 -5.97 -2.24
C GLN A 213 -21.62 -5.35 -0.96
N GLN A 214 -20.81 -4.54 -0.27
CA GLN A 214 -21.23 -3.87 0.97
C GLN A 214 -22.33 -2.84 0.71
N GLN A 215 -22.21 -2.04 -0.35
CA GLN A 215 -23.26 -1.09 -0.77
C GLN A 215 -24.57 -1.81 -1.13
N GLN A 216 -24.49 -2.96 -1.81
CA GLN A 216 -25.68 -3.76 -2.14
C GLN A 216 -26.35 -4.34 -0.88
N GLN A 217 -25.57 -4.78 0.11
CA GLN A 217 -26.09 -5.27 1.39
C GLN A 217 -26.77 -4.14 2.19
N GLU A 218 -26.14 -2.97 2.28
CA GLU A 218 -26.70 -1.79 2.96
C GLU A 218 -28.01 -1.33 2.30
N GLN A 219 -28.05 -1.28 0.96
CA GLN A 219 -29.27 -0.97 0.21
C GLN A 219 -30.37 -2.01 0.45
N GLY A 220 -30.02 -3.31 0.49
CA GLY A 220 -30.97 -4.37 0.79
C GLY A 220 -31.56 -4.27 2.20
N GLN A 221 -30.73 -3.95 3.20
CA GLN A 221 -31.18 -3.75 4.58
C GLN A 221 -32.10 -2.52 4.71
N GLN A 222 -31.77 -1.41 4.04
CA GLN A 222 -32.61 -0.22 4.02
C GLN A 222 -33.97 -0.48 3.36
N GLN A 223 -34.00 -1.22 2.24
CA GLN A 223 -35.25 -1.60 1.58
C GLN A 223 -36.12 -2.51 2.47
N GLN A 224 -35.52 -3.48 3.17
CA GLN A 224 -36.24 -4.32 4.12
C GLN A 224 -36.82 -3.52 5.29
N GLN A 225 -36.07 -2.58 5.86
CA GLN A 225 -36.58 -1.70 6.91
C GLN A 225 -37.74 -0.83 6.43
N GLN A 226 -37.64 -0.26 5.22
CA GLN A 226 -38.72 0.53 4.64
C GLN A 226 -39.99 -0.31 4.40
N GLN A 227 -39.85 -1.55 3.91
CA GLN A 227 -41.00 -2.45 3.74
C GLN A 227 -41.65 -2.82 5.08
N GLN A 228 -40.86 -3.11 6.12
CA GLN A 228 -41.39 -3.40 7.45
C GLN A 228 -42.13 -2.19 8.05
N GLN A 229 -41.60 -0.97 7.89
CA GLN A 229 -42.27 0.25 8.34
C GLN A 229 -43.58 0.48 7.60
N GLN A 230 -43.62 0.26 6.28
CA GLN A 230 -44.85 0.38 5.50
C GLN A 230 -45.91 -0.65 5.92
N GLN A 231 -45.51 -1.90 6.17
CA GLN A 231 -46.42 -2.94 6.66
C GLN A 231 -46.97 -2.60 8.05
N GLN A 232 -46.15 -2.10 8.97
CA GLN A 232 -46.59 -1.67 10.30
C GLN A 232 -47.58 -0.49 10.21
N GLN A 233 -47.31 0.50 9.34
CA GLN A 233 -48.24 1.61 9.12
C GLN A 233 -49.57 1.14 8.53
N GLN A 234 -49.57 0.22 7.57
CA GLN A 234 -50.80 -0.36 7.02
C GLN A 234 -51.59 -1.13 8.08
N GLN A 235 -50.93 -1.92 8.92
CA GLN A 235 -51.59 -2.64 10.02
C GLN A 235 -52.20 -1.68 11.05
N GLN A 236 -51.49 -0.60 11.40
CA GLN A 236 -52.03 0.43 12.30
C GLN A 236 -53.25 1.14 11.69
N GLN A 237 -53.20 1.48 10.39
CA GLN A 237 -54.35 2.08 9.70
C GLN A 237 -55.56 1.13 9.65
N GLN A 238 -55.33 -0.17 9.40
CA GLN A 238 -56.41 -1.18 9.42
C GLN A 238 -57.02 -1.36 10.82
N GLN A 239 -56.20 -1.35 11.87
CA GLN A 239 -56.67 -1.40 13.26
C GLN A 239 -57.47 -0.14 13.64
N GLN A 240 -57.00 1.05 13.26
CA GLN A 240 -57.71 2.31 13.48
C GLN A 240 -59.05 2.34 12.74
N ALA A 241 -59.09 1.88 11.49
CA ALA A 241 -60.32 1.77 10.72
C ALA A 241 -61.30 0.76 11.35
N SER A 242 -60.81 -0.38 11.84
CA SER A 242 -61.64 -1.40 12.50
C SER A 242 -62.23 -0.90 13.82
N ASN A 243 -61.45 -0.17 14.64
CA ASN A 243 -61.92 0.42 15.89
C ASN A 243 -62.95 1.53 15.64
N SER A 244 -62.77 2.31 14.58
CA SER A 244 -63.72 3.37 14.19
C SER A 244 -65.07 2.81 13.72
N ILE A 245 -65.08 1.61 13.12
CA ILE A 245 -66.32 0.91 12.72
C ILE A 245 -67.09 0.38 13.95
N LEU A 246 -66.38 -0.06 15.00
CA LEU A 246 -67.00 -0.54 16.24
C LEU A 246 -67.63 0.60 17.07
N ASP A 247 -67.02 1.80 17.09
CA ASP A 247 -67.56 2.97 17.79
C ASP A 247 -68.87 3.50 17.17
N ILE A 248 -69.11 3.27 15.87
CA ILE A 248 -70.35 3.68 15.18
C ILE A 248 -71.53 2.75 15.53
N GLN A 249 -71.28 1.55 16.10
CA GLN A 249 -72.32 0.57 16.42
C GLN A 249 -72.77 0.56 17.89
N SER A 250 -72.41 1.55 18.71
CA SER A 250 -72.97 1.72 20.07
C SER A 250 -74.09 2.77 20.09
N PRO A 251 -75.39 2.40 19.96
CA PRO A 251 -76.48 3.33 20.19
C PRO A 251 -76.63 3.61 21.68
N GLY A 252 -76.35 4.86 22.08
CA GLY A 252 -76.70 5.39 23.38
C GLY A 252 -78.22 5.38 23.56
N ILE A 253 -78.72 4.46 24.38
CA ILE A 253 -80.08 4.53 24.93
C ILE A 253 -79.98 5.48 26.14
N THR A 254 -80.23 6.77 25.94
CA THR A 254 -80.67 7.67 27.01
C THR A 254 -82.19 7.76 26.97
N SER A 255 -82.80 7.14 27.97
CA SER A 255 -84.25 7.13 28.21
C SER A 255 -84.52 7.86 29.53
N ARG A 256 -85.60 8.66 29.51
CA ARG A 256 -86.39 9.29 30.60
C ARG A 256 -85.89 10.67 31.08
N MET A 257 -86.73 11.70 30.97
CA MET A 257 -87.93 12.01 31.80
C MET A 257 -87.56 12.22 33.26
#